data_AF-A0A7C2K8I4-F1
#
_entry.id   AF-A0A7C2K8I4-F1
#
_cell.length_a   1.000
_cell.length_b   1.000
_cell.length_c   1.000
_cell.angle_alpha   90.00
_cell.angle_beta   90.00
_cell.angle_gamma   90.00
#
_symmetry.space_group_name_H-M   'P 1'
#
loop_
_entity.id
_entity.type
_entity.pdbx_description
1 polymer ?
#
loop_
_entity_poly.entity_id
_entity_poly.type
_entity_poly.pdbx_seq_one_letter_code
_entity_poly.pdbx_strand_id
1 'polypeptide(L)'
;MELYTLTWLERILKDYERDYEAEEVIVVGDKQINFKPLIFAIALLHIFQRPLLYKLEPIEELLDSLRERFDFMHLVDLLRKEFSLWFREMVLHRDFSNAKYDQLSHEFHLLEEIVQKQVQIPLLDELKKLCMTFEEAFEEKKEVSEADRKRFVRLVNFFVRTEAIKPSKSSELIERAEKAGTNLDPSFAPLFSQKPEDLREKMLESFSRFVNERLSLSF
;
A
#
# COMPACT_ATOMS: atom_id res chain seq x y z
N MET A 1 -1.90 7.42 16.05
CA MET A 1 -2.16 7.85 14.66
C MET A 1 -2.95 6.73 14.00
N GLU A 2 -4.00 7.03 13.25
CA GLU A 2 -4.75 5.98 12.55
C GLU A 2 -4.11 5.69 11.20
N LEU A 3 -3.77 4.42 10.96
CA LEU A 3 -3.06 3.96 9.75
C LEU A 3 -4.06 3.50 8.70
N TYR A 4 -3.90 3.92 7.45
CA TYR A 4 -4.82 3.54 6.38
C TYR A 4 -4.86 2.02 6.16
N THR A 5 -3.69 1.39 6.19
CA THR A 5 -3.49 -0.05 6.04
C THR A 5 -4.18 -0.82 7.17
N LEU A 6 -4.10 -0.34 8.41
CA LEU A 6 -4.81 -0.96 9.54
C LEU A 6 -6.31 -0.74 9.46
N THR A 7 -6.77 0.47 9.08
CA THR A 7 -8.20 0.74 8.88
C THR A 7 -8.78 -0.17 7.78
N TRP A 8 -8.02 -0.42 6.71
CA TRP A 8 -8.43 -1.38 5.67
C TRP A 8 -8.56 -2.79 6.22
N LEU A 9 -7.56 -3.26 6.97
CA LEU A 9 -7.58 -4.58 7.58
C LEU A 9 -8.74 -4.76 8.54
N GLU A 10 -8.97 -3.78 9.41
CA GLU A 10 -10.07 -3.81 10.38
C GLU A 10 -11.42 -3.90 9.69
N ARG A 11 -11.61 -3.15 8.60
CA ARG A 11 -12.85 -3.21 7.82
C ARG A 11 -13.04 -4.59 7.19
N ILE A 12 -12.03 -5.12 6.51
CA ILE A 12 -12.12 -6.41 5.82
C ILE A 12 -12.34 -7.55 6.82
N LEU A 13 -11.67 -7.50 7.98
CA LEU A 13 -11.87 -8.49 9.04
C LEU A 13 -13.30 -8.44 9.61
N LYS A 14 -13.83 -7.24 9.90
CA LYS A 14 -15.20 -7.08 10.41
C LYS A 14 -16.26 -7.55 9.40
N ASP A 15 -16.07 -7.24 8.12
CA ASP A 15 -16.97 -7.72 7.08
C ASP A 15 -16.93 -9.25 7.00
N TYR A 16 -15.74 -9.85 7.06
CA TYR A 16 -15.57 -11.30 7.08
C TYR A 16 -16.21 -11.96 8.31
N GLU A 17 -16.00 -11.42 9.51
CA GLU A 17 -16.59 -11.93 10.76
C GLU A 17 -18.12 -11.92 10.71
N ARG A 18 -18.71 -10.80 10.27
CA ARG A 18 -20.15 -10.67 10.11
C ARG A 18 -20.71 -11.74 9.17
N ASP A 19 -20.10 -11.89 8.00
CA ASP A 19 -20.59 -12.81 6.97
C ASP A 19 -20.37 -14.27 7.40
N TYR A 20 -19.30 -14.56 8.16
CA TYR A 20 -19.02 -15.88 8.73
C TYR A 20 -20.04 -16.27 9.80
N GLU A 21 -20.39 -15.35 10.71
CA GLU A 21 -21.41 -15.57 11.75
C GLU A 21 -22.82 -15.76 11.16
N ALA A 22 -23.08 -15.13 10.02
CA ALA A 22 -24.33 -15.29 9.28
C ALA A 22 -24.38 -16.58 8.41
N GLU A 23 -23.33 -17.41 8.46
CA GLU A 23 -23.17 -18.63 7.64
C GLU A 23 -23.28 -18.33 6.12
N GLU A 24 -22.89 -17.14 5.69
CA GLU A 24 -22.93 -16.73 4.30
C GLU A 24 -21.79 -17.37 3.47
N VAL A 25 -22.00 -17.46 2.16
CA VAL A 25 -20.95 -17.88 1.23
C VAL A 25 -19.99 -16.71 1.01
N ILE A 26 -18.84 -16.76 1.67
CA ILE A 26 -17.80 -15.73 1.55
C ILE A 26 -16.92 -16.00 0.33
N VAL A 27 -16.79 -15.00 -0.54
CA VAL A 27 -15.94 -15.07 -1.73
C VAL A 27 -14.86 -13.99 -1.67
N VAL A 28 -13.60 -14.38 -1.84
CA VAL A 28 -12.46 -13.46 -1.98
C VAL A 28 -11.84 -13.67 -3.35
N GLY A 29 -11.83 -12.64 -4.18
CA GLY A 29 -11.46 -12.75 -5.59
C GLY A 29 -12.43 -13.67 -6.34
N ASP A 30 -11.96 -14.85 -6.75
CA ASP A 30 -12.72 -15.87 -7.47
C ASP A 30 -12.93 -17.17 -6.67
N LYS A 31 -12.66 -17.15 -5.35
CA LYS A 31 -12.68 -18.34 -4.50
C LYS A 31 -13.59 -18.19 -3.30
N GLN A 32 -14.32 -19.26 -3.00
CA GLN A 32 -15.03 -19.40 -1.74
C GLN A 32 -14.03 -19.68 -0.62
N ILE A 33 -14.17 -18.95 0.48
CA ILE A 33 -13.31 -19.03 1.66
C ILE A 33 -14.16 -19.51 2.84
N ASN A 34 -13.64 -20.44 3.63
CA ASN A 34 -14.33 -20.97 4.82
C ASN A 34 -13.36 -21.19 6.00
N PHE A 35 -12.45 -20.25 6.19
CA PHE A 35 -11.55 -20.28 7.35
C PHE A 35 -12.24 -19.66 8.57
N LYS A 36 -11.89 -20.11 9.77
CA LYS A 36 -12.30 -19.40 10.98
C LYS A 36 -11.76 -17.96 10.95
N PRO A 37 -12.46 -16.96 11.49
CA PRO A 37 -12.02 -15.56 11.48
C PRO A 37 -10.59 -15.34 11.95
N LEU A 38 -10.14 -16.09 12.97
CA LEU A 38 -8.76 -16.02 13.44
C LEU A 38 -7.73 -16.39 12.34
N ILE A 39 -7.97 -17.45 11.58
CA ILE A 39 -7.08 -17.87 10.48
C ILE A 39 -7.11 -16.82 9.36
N PHE A 40 -8.28 -16.26 9.07
CA PHE A 40 -8.41 -15.17 8.09
C PHE A 40 -7.65 -13.91 8.52
N ALA A 41 -7.76 -13.52 9.80
CA ALA A 41 -6.99 -12.42 10.38
C ALA A 41 -5.48 -12.67 10.29
N ILE A 42 -5.03 -13.89 10.57
CA ILE A 42 -3.63 -14.29 10.41
C ILE A 42 -3.18 -14.19 8.93
N ALA A 43 -4.03 -14.60 7.99
CA ALA A 43 -3.75 -14.47 6.55
C ALA A 43 -3.60 -13.00 6.13
N LEU A 44 -4.48 -12.13 6.62
CA LEU A 44 -4.43 -10.68 6.40
C LEU A 44 -3.11 -10.05 6.87
N LEU A 45 -2.58 -10.50 8.02
CA LEU A 45 -1.32 -9.96 8.55
C LEU A 45 -0.11 -10.26 7.65
N HIS A 46 -0.16 -11.29 6.79
CA HIS A 46 0.92 -11.61 5.84
C HIS A 46 1.13 -10.56 4.73
N ILE A 47 0.36 -9.46 4.77
CA ILE A 47 0.62 -8.24 4.01
C ILE A 47 1.85 -7.49 4.53
N PHE A 48 2.18 -7.61 5.82
CA PHE A 48 3.28 -6.89 6.47
C PHE A 48 4.53 -7.74 6.65
N GLN A 49 5.69 -7.07 6.71
CA GLN A 49 6.99 -7.69 6.90
C GLN A 49 7.03 -8.61 8.12
N ARG A 50 7.59 -9.80 7.95
CA ARG A 50 7.70 -10.82 9.02
C ARG A 50 8.20 -10.33 10.38
N PRO A 51 9.21 -9.44 10.51
CA PRO A 51 9.63 -8.95 11.82
C PRO A 51 8.53 -8.24 12.62
N LEU A 52 7.48 -7.76 11.95
CA LEU A 52 6.28 -7.21 12.60
C LEU A 52 5.33 -8.33 13.08
N LEU A 53 5.34 -9.48 12.41
CA LEU A 53 4.53 -10.65 12.72
C LEU A 53 5.12 -11.51 13.85
N TYR A 54 6.44 -11.60 13.95
CA TYR A 54 7.11 -12.33 15.05
C TYR A 54 7.01 -11.62 16.40
N LYS A 55 6.58 -10.35 16.43
CA LYS A 55 6.24 -9.67 17.69
C LYS A 55 4.92 -10.14 18.29
N LEU A 56 4.23 -11.08 17.63
CA LEU A 56 2.91 -11.55 18.00
C LEU A 56 3.03 -12.94 18.67
N GLU A 57 3.63 -12.97 19.85
CA GLU A 57 3.55 -14.17 20.69
C GLU A 57 2.09 -14.34 21.19
N PRO A 58 1.48 -15.54 21.11
CA PRO A 58 2.05 -16.87 20.87
C PRO A 58 1.68 -17.49 19.50
N ILE A 59 1.50 -16.70 18.44
CA ILE A 59 0.95 -17.19 17.15
C ILE A 59 2.00 -17.97 16.32
N GLU A 60 3.27 -18.03 16.73
CA GLU A 60 4.37 -18.57 15.90
C GLU A 60 4.16 -20.03 15.47
N GLU A 61 3.79 -20.93 16.39
CA GLU A 61 3.56 -22.34 16.04
C GLU A 61 2.36 -22.52 15.10
N LEU A 62 1.29 -21.76 15.33
CA LEU A 62 0.11 -21.75 14.47
C LEU A 62 0.46 -21.20 13.07
N LEU A 63 1.23 -20.12 13.01
CA LEU A 63 1.70 -19.50 11.76
C LEU A 63 2.49 -20.50 10.91
N ASP A 64 3.41 -21.24 11.51
CA ASP A 64 4.23 -22.20 10.76
C ASP A 64 3.40 -23.38 10.25
N SER A 65 2.47 -23.90 11.06
CA SER A 65 1.55 -24.96 10.60
C SER A 65 0.62 -24.52 9.47
N LEU A 66 0.17 -23.26 9.47
CA LEU A 66 -0.71 -22.72 8.44
C LEU A 66 0.02 -22.51 7.12
N ARG A 67 1.31 -22.16 7.14
CA ARG A 67 2.12 -21.91 5.93
C ARG A 67 2.35 -23.16 5.08
N GLU A 68 2.36 -24.33 5.70
CA GLU A 68 2.46 -25.60 4.96
C GLU A 68 1.17 -25.93 4.19
N ARG A 69 0.07 -25.26 4.53
CA ARG A 69 -1.22 -25.50 3.88
C ARG A 69 -1.39 -24.65 2.63
N PHE A 70 -1.60 -25.33 1.50
CA PHE A 70 -1.83 -24.70 0.20
C PHE A 70 -3.03 -23.76 0.20
N ASP A 71 -4.16 -24.17 0.80
CA ASP A 71 -5.40 -23.38 0.84
C ASP A 71 -5.23 -22.06 1.61
N PHE A 72 -4.46 -22.09 2.70
CA PHE A 72 -4.11 -20.90 3.46
C PHE A 72 -3.18 -19.96 2.68
N MET A 73 -2.11 -20.48 2.08
CA MET A 73 -1.19 -19.66 1.30
C MET A 73 -1.86 -19.07 0.05
N HIS A 74 -2.82 -19.80 -0.54
CA HIS A 74 -3.64 -19.27 -1.61
C HIS A 74 -4.51 -18.08 -1.15
N LEU A 75 -5.15 -18.18 0.02
CA LEU A 75 -5.88 -17.05 0.63
C LEU A 75 -4.93 -15.86 0.85
N VAL A 76 -3.73 -16.09 1.39
CA VAL A 76 -2.73 -15.03 1.60
C VAL A 76 -2.43 -14.29 0.29
N ASP A 77 -2.21 -15.02 -0.81
CA ASP A 77 -1.93 -14.42 -2.11
C ASP A 77 -3.12 -13.63 -2.69
N LEU A 78 -4.35 -14.12 -2.50
CA LEU A 78 -5.57 -13.39 -2.85
C LEU A 78 -5.67 -12.08 -2.08
N LEU A 79 -5.50 -12.12 -0.76
CA LEU A 79 -5.58 -10.94 0.10
C LEU A 79 -4.50 -9.90 -0.22
N ARG A 80 -3.28 -10.35 -0.53
CA ARG A 80 -2.20 -9.47 -1.00
C ARG A 80 -2.58 -8.75 -2.29
N LYS A 81 -3.15 -9.48 -3.25
CA LYS A 81 -3.59 -8.90 -4.52
C LYS A 81 -4.69 -7.86 -4.33
N GLU A 82 -5.70 -8.16 -3.51
CA GLU A 82 -6.79 -7.24 -3.18
C GLU A 82 -6.28 -5.99 -2.45
N PHE A 83 -5.39 -6.17 -1.46
CA PHE A 83 -4.76 -5.06 -0.76
C PHE A 83 -3.93 -4.19 -1.72
N SER A 84 -3.09 -4.79 -2.57
CA SER A 84 -2.27 -4.06 -3.52
C SER A 84 -3.11 -3.31 -4.55
N LEU A 85 -4.26 -3.85 -4.97
CA LEU A 85 -5.22 -3.11 -5.79
C LEU A 85 -5.76 -1.91 -5.03
N TRP A 86 -6.29 -2.10 -3.82
CA TRP A 86 -6.83 -1.02 -3.00
C TRP A 86 -5.79 0.10 -2.73
N PHE A 87 -4.56 -0.25 -2.40
CA PHE A 87 -3.50 0.71 -2.11
C PHE A 87 -3.14 1.53 -3.35
N ARG A 88 -3.05 0.89 -4.53
CA ARG A 88 -2.82 1.59 -5.81
C ARG A 88 -3.94 2.56 -6.13
N GLU A 89 -5.19 2.13 -5.98
CA GLU A 89 -6.36 2.98 -6.21
C GLU A 89 -6.36 4.22 -5.32
N MET A 90 -5.95 4.06 -4.05
CA MET A 90 -5.78 5.20 -3.15
C MET A 90 -4.74 6.20 -3.68
N VAL A 91 -3.57 5.73 -4.07
CA VAL A 91 -2.50 6.61 -4.59
C VAL A 91 -2.93 7.30 -5.89
N LEU A 92 -3.62 6.59 -6.80
CA LEU A 92 -4.00 7.13 -8.11
C LEU A 92 -5.16 8.12 -8.03
N HIS A 93 -6.13 7.89 -7.14
CA HIS A 93 -7.43 8.57 -7.22
C HIS A 93 -7.75 9.50 -6.06
N ARG A 94 -7.00 9.46 -4.95
CA ARG A 94 -7.25 10.33 -3.80
C ARG A 94 -6.21 11.44 -3.69
N ASP A 95 -6.71 12.64 -3.41
CA ASP A 95 -5.86 13.78 -3.06
C ASP A 95 -5.58 13.75 -1.55
N PHE A 96 -4.31 13.73 -1.18
CA PHE A 96 -3.86 13.72 0.21
C PHE A 96 -3.11 15.02 0.53
N SER A 97 -3.13 15.42 1.80
CA SER A 97 -2.18 16.42 2.30
C SER A 97 -0.77 15.84 2.37
N ASN A 98 0.25 16.71 2.44
CA ASN A 98 1.65 16.29 2.56
C ASN A 98 1.88 15.33 3.74
N ALA A 99 1.35 15.65 4.93
CA ALA A 99 1.45 14.78 6.10
C ALA A 99 0.84 13.38 5.86
N LYS A 100 -0.20 13.29 5.04
CA LYS A 100 -0.82 12.00 4.68
C LYS A 100 -0.02 11.25 3.62
N TYR A 101 0.68 11.93 2.71
CA TYR A 101 1.66 11.29 1.84
C TYR A 101 2.86 10.75 2.62
N ASP A 102 3.38 11.50 3.59
CA ASP A 102 4.45 11.02 4.48
C ASP A 102 4.02 9.73 5.18
N GLN A 103 2.82 9.74 5.76
CA GLN A 103 2.22 8.57 6.40
C GLN A 103 2.11 7.37 5.43
N LEU A 104 1.55 7.58 4.23
CA LEU A 104 1.39 6.51 3.23
C LEU A 104 2.73 5.91 2.77
N SER A 105 3.75 6.74 2.59
CA SER A 105 5.09 6.27 2.21
C SER A 105 5.74 5.44 3.31
N HIS A 106 5.54 5.79 4.59
CA HIS A 106 5.98 4.95 5.71
C HIS A 106 5.18 3.65 5.81
N GLU A 107 3.85 3.71 5.65
CA GLU A 107 2.99 2.53 5.62
C GLU A 107 3.40 1.54 4.53
N PHE A 108 3.72 2.04 3.34
CA PHE A 108 4.22 1.23 2.23
C PHE A 108 5.49 0.44 2.60
N HIS A 109 6.41 1.05 3.35
CA HIS A 109 7.66 0.39 3.77
C HIS A 109 7.48 -0.65 4.87
N LEU A 110 6.31 -0.74 5.51
CA LEU A 110 5.96 -1.83 6.45
C LEU A 110 5.48 -3.09 5.74
N LEU A 111 5.14 -3.00 4.46
CA LEU A 111 4.59 -4.09 3.67
C LEU A 111 5.67 -5.12 3.29
N GLU A 112 5.28 -6.38 3.12
CA GLU A 112 6.12 -7.42 2.54
C GLU A 112 6.62 -7.02 1.14
N GLU A 113 7.82 -7.47 0.78
CA GLU A 113 8.47 -7.08 -0.49
C GLU A 113 7.61 -7.43 -1.71
N ILE A 114 6.91 -8.57 -1.68
CA ILE A 114 6.02 -8.98 -2.76
C ILE A 114 4.83 -8.02 -2.93
N VAL A 115 4.27 -7.53 -1.82
CA VAL A 115 3.16 -6.57 -1.81
C VAL A 115 3.63 -5.20 -2.27
N GLN A 116 4.83 -4.78 -1.81
CA GLN A 116 5.47 -3.56 -2.28
C GLN A 116 5.62 -3.57 -3.80
N LYS A 117 6.11 -4.67 -4.39
CA LYS A 117 6.26 -4.81 -5.85
C LYS A 117 4.92 -4.79 -6.59
N GLN A 118 3.90 -5.47 -6.06
CA GLN A 118 2.55 -5.48 -6.64
C GLN A 118 1.90 -4.08 -6.64
N VAL A 119 2.29 -3.21 -5.71
CA VAL A 119 1.87 -1.79 -5.68
C VAL A 119 2.77 -0.92 -6.57
N GLN A 120 4.08 -1.01 -6.39
CA GLN A 120 5.07 -0.11 -6.99
C GLN A 120 5.14 -0.25 -8.51
N ILE A 121 5.22 -1.47 -9.05
CA ILE A 121 5.45 -1.67 -10.49
C ILE A 121 4.34 -1.01 -11.33
N PRO A 122 3.05 -1.26 -11.08
CA PRO A 122 1.99 -0.65 -11.87
C PRO A 122 1.91 0.88 -11.73
N LEU A 123 2.24 1.42 -10.55
CA LEU A 123 2.28 2.86 -10.33
C LEU A 123 3.47 3.52 -11.04
N LEU A 124 4.63 2.86 -11.10
CA LEU A 124 5.77 3.33 -11.88
C LEU A 124 5.48 3.27 -13.39
N ASP A 125 4.79 2.23 -13.86
CA ASP A 125 4.35 2.15 -15.26
C ASP A 125 3.41 3.31 -15.62
N GLU A 126 2.50 3.69 -14.72
CA GLU A 126 1.64 4.85 -14.92
C GLU A 126 2.42 6.16 -14.92
N LEU A 127 3.35 6.34 -13.97
CA LEU A 127 4.22 7.52 -13.95
C LEU A 127 5.03 7.64 -15.24
N LYS A 128 5.57 6.53 -15.75
CA LYS A 128 6.32 6.48 -17.00
C LYS A 128 5.47 6.92 -18.20
N LYS A 129 4.20 6.47 -18.28
CA LYS A 129 3.27 6.91 -19.33
C LYS A 129 3.01 8.41 -19.24
N LEU A 130 2.77 8.93 -18.03
CA LEU A 130 2.55 10.36 -17.82
C LEU A 130 3.78 11.18 -18.21
N CYS A 131 4.99 10.73 -17.91
CA CYS A 131 6.22 11.39 -18.37
C CYS A 131 6.27 11.49 -19.89
N MET A 132 5.95 10.39 -20.61
CA MET A 132 5.89 10.41 -22.08
C MET A 132 4.83 11.40 -22.58
N THR A 133 3.63 11.39 -22.00
CA THR A 133 2.57 12.34 -22.34
C THR A 133 2.99 13.80 -22.12
N PHE A 134 3.70 14.08 -21.04
CA PHE A 134 4.15 15.44 -20.71
C PHE A 134 5.27 15.90 -21.64
N GLU A 135 6.20 15.00 -21.98
CA GLU A 135 7.27 15.24 -22.97
C GLU A 135 6.68 15.56 -24.34
N GLU A 136 5.76 14.72 -24.84
CA GLU A 136 5.06 14.93 -26.11
C GLU A 136 4.27 16.25 -26.13
N ALA A 137 3.55 16.55 -25.05
CA ALA A 137 2.78 17.79 -24.94
C ALA A 137 3.68 19.04 -24.94
N PHE A 138 4.84 18.96 -24.30
CA PHE A 138 5.84 20.04 -24.30
C PHE A 138 6.40 20.27 -25.71
N GLU A 139 6.79 19.21 -26.42
CA GLU A 139 7.32 19.28 -27.79
C GLU A 139 6.29 19.83 -28.78
N GLU A 140 5.04 19.36 -28.68
CA GLU A 140 3.95 19.74 -29.59
C GLU A 140 3.21 21.01 -29.16
N LYS A 141 3.59 21.62 -28.02
CA LYS A 141 2.91 22.78 -27.42
C LYS A 141 1.41 22.55 -27.18
N LYS A 142 1.07 21.34 -26.74
CA LYS A 142 -0.30 20.95 -26.39
C LYS A 142 -0.53 21.07 -24.89
N GLU A 143 -1.79 21.26 -24.53
CA GLU A 143 -2.21 21.19 -23.14
C GLU A 143 -2.39 19.74 -22.71
N VAL A 144 -1.93 19.43 -21.50
CA VAL A 144 -2.19 18.16 -20.83
C VAL A 144 -3.47 18.27 -20.00
N SER A 145 -4.24 17.18 -19.95
CA SER A 145 -5.48 17.16 -19.17
C SER A 145 -5.24 17.38 -17.68
N GLU A 146 -6.18 18.04 -17.01
CA GLU A 146 -6.11 18.26 -15.56
C GLU A 146 -6.14 16.94 -14.77
N ALA A 147 -6.79 15.91 -15.32
CA ALA A 147 -6.79 14.58 -14.72
C ALA A 147 -5.39 13.96 -14.70
N ASP A 148 -4.64 14.09 -15.79
CA ASP A 148 -3.26 13.58 -15.88
C ASP A 148 -2.31 14.40 -15.01
N ARG A 149 -2.48 15.73 -14.96
CA ARG A 149 -1.77 16.61 -14.02
C ARG A 149 -1.95 16.15 -12.57
N LYS A 150 -3.20 15.92 -12.13
CA LYS A 150 -3.47 15.44 -10.77
C LYS A 150 -2.87 14.08 -10.50
N ARG A 151 -3.01 13.12 -11.41
CA ARG A 151 -2.40 11.79 -11.28
C ARG A 151 -0.88 11.87 -11.16
N PHE A 152 -0.24 12.69 -11.99
CA PHE A 152 1.20 12.93 -11.94
C PHE A 152 1.62 13.48 -10.58
N VAL A 153 0.96 14.53 -10.08
CA VAL A 153 1.23 15.11 -8.76
C VAL A 153 1.11 14.08 -7.65
N ARG A 154 0.07 13.22 -7.68
CA ARG A 154 -0.12 12.18 -6.66
C ARG A 154 1.00 11.15 -6.68
N LEU A 155 1.36 10.67 -7.87
CA LEU A 155 2.42 9.68 -8.06
C LEU A 155 3.79 10.22 -7.65
N VAL A 156 4.13 11.44 -8.06
CA VAL A 156 5.38 12.10 -7.67
C VAL A 156 5.43 12.30 -6.15
N ASN A 157 4.37 12.80 -5.54
CA ASN A 157 4.32 13.00 -4.09
C ASN A 157 4.57 11.70 -3.32
N PHE A 158 3.99 10.60 -3.79
CA PHE A 158 4.21 9.28 -3.20
C PHE A 158 5.64 8.79 -3.41
N PHE A 159 6.13 8.76 -4.65
CA PHE A 159 7.42 8.16 -4.97
C PHE A 159 8.62 8.94 -4.44
N VAL A 160 8.59 10.27 -4.48
CA VAL A 160 9.68 11.11 -3.92
C VAL A 160 9.89 10.81 -2.44
N ARG A 161 8.80 10.71 -1.68
CA ARG A 161 8.86 10.40 -0.23
C ARG A 161 9.25 8.95 0.02
N THR A 162 8.71 8.02 -0.75
CA THR A 162 9.05 6.59 -0.63
C THR A 162 10.54 6.36 -0.89
N GLU A 163 11.12 6.99 -1.92
CA GLU A 163 12.57 6.94 -2.21
C GLU A 163 13.40 7.63 -1.12
N ALA A 164 12.93 8.74 -0.56
CA ALA A 164 13.62 9.43 0.52
C ALA A 164 13.72 8.58 1.81
N ILE A 165 12.73 7.71 2.07
CA ILE A 165 12.76 6.79 3.23
C ILE A 165 13.72 5.62 2.97
N LYS A 166 13.62 4.98 1.82
CA LYS A 166 14.47 3.85 1.44
C LYS A 166 14.71 3.88 -0.08
N PRO A 167 15.93 4.24 -0.51
CA PRO A 167 16.26 4.32 -1.92
C PRO A 167 16.08 2.98 -2.64
N SER A 168 15.64 3.05 -3.89
CA SER A 168 15.49 1.90 -4.77
C SER A 168 15.87 2.28 -6.21
N LYS A 169 15.58 1.39 -7.18
CA LYS A 169 15.86 1.64 -8.59
C LYS A 169 14.87 2.61 -9.25
N SER A 170 13.86 3.14 -8.53
CA SER A 170 12.95 4.14 -9.09
C SER A 170 13.55 5.55 -9.23
N SER A 171 14.74 5.82 -8.69
CA SER A 171 15.38 7.14 -8.75
C SER A 171 15.48 7.69 -10.18
N GLU A 172 15.89 6.87 -11.14
CA GLU A 172 16.01 7.27 -12.56
C GLU A 172 14.67 7.73 -13.15
N LEU A 173 13.57 7.06 -12.78
CA LEU A 173 12.24 7.45 -13.25
C LEU A 173 11.75 8.74 -12.58
N ILE A 174 12.08 8.96 -11.30
CA ILE A 174 11.77 10.21 -10.60
C ILE A 174 12.53 11.38 -11.22
N GLU A 175 13.81 11.22 -11.55
CA GLU A 175 14.59 12.25 -12.24
C GLU A 175 14.00 12.58 -13.62
N ARG A 176 13.54 11.57 -14.36
CA ARG A 176 12.83 11.79 -15.63
C ARG A 176 11.51 12.54 -15.39
N ALA A 177 10.75 12.15 -14.37
CA ALA A 177 9.52 12.83 -14.00
C ALA A 177 9.77 14.29 -13.61
N GLU A 178 10.85 14.58 -12.89
CA GLU A 178 11.24 15.96 -12.56
C GLU A 178 11.46 16.79 -13.82
N LYS A 179 12.23 16.28 -14.78
CA LYS A 179 12.47 16.97 -16.05
C LYS A 179 11.19 17.18 -16.84
N ALA A 180 10.40 16.12 -17.04
CA ALA A 180 9.15 16.18 -17.80
C ALA A 180 8.14 17.14 -17.15
N GLY A 181 7.99 17.07 -15.82
CA GLY A 181 7.10 17.90 -15.04
C GLY A 181 7.50 19.38 -15.05
N THR A 182 8.78 19.69 -14.78
CA THR A 182 9.26 21.08 -14.71
C THR A 182 9.31 21.77 -16.06
N ASN A 183 9.57 21.04 -17.15
CA ASN A 183 9.47 21.56 -18.51
C ASN A 183 8.03 21.97 -18.86
N LEU A 184 7.05 21.13 -18.48
CA LEU A 184 5.64 21.40 -18.72
C LEU A 184 5.11 22.53 -17.81
N ASP A 185 5.48 22.49 -16.53
CA ASP A 185 5.02 23.42 -15.51
C ASP A 185 6.08 23.60 -14.41
N PRO A 186 6.79 24.75 -14.38
CA PRO A 186 7.81 25.01 -13.36
C PRO A 186 7.28 24.96 -11.92
N SER A 187 5.97 25.10 -11.70
CA SER A 187 5.38 24.99 -10.37
C SER A 187 5.46 23.59 -9.76
N PHE A 188 5.83 22.57 -10.54
CA PHE A 188 6.07 21.21 -10.04
C PHE A 188 7.43 21.01 -9.38
N ALA A 189 8.39 21.91 -9.57
CA ALA A 189 9.74 21.76 -8.99
C ALA A 189 9.74 21.51 -7.46
N PRO A 190 8.89 22.15 -6.63
CA PRO A 190 8.86 21.89 -5.18
C PRO A 190 8.45 20.46 -4.81
N LEU A 191 7.78 19.71 -5.69
CA LEU A 191 7.34 18.34 -5.42
C LEU A 191 8.51 17.36 -5.25
N PHE A 192 9.65 17.64 -5.89
CA PHE A 192 10.81 16.75 -5.93
C PHE A 192 11.81 16.96 -4.78
N SER A 193 11.65 18.04 -4.01
CA SER A 193 12.48 18.34 -2.84
C SER A 193 11.83 17.94 -1.51
N GLN A 194 10.68 17.25 -1.55
CA GLN A 194 9.93 16.84 -0.37
C GLN A 194 10.73 15.80 0.44
N LYS A 195 10.86 16.05 1.74
CA LYS A 195 11.43 15.09 2.69
C LYS A 195 10.33 14.69 3.68
N PRO A 196 10.00 13.39 3.78
CA PRO A 196 8.95 12.96 4.67
C PRO A 196 9.37 13.13 6.13
N GLU A 197 8.41 13.47 6.99
CA GLU A 197 8.61 13.42 8.44
C GLU A 197 9.01 11.99 8.89
N ASP A 198 9.85 11.86 9.93
CA ASP A 198 10.13 10.54 10.51
C ASP A 198 8.96 10.10 11.39
N LEU A 199 8.19 9.14 10.90
CA LEU A 199 7.00 8.62 11.58
C LEU A 199 7.20 7.22 12.17
N ARG A 200 8.40 6.63 12.05
CA ARG A 200 8.64 5.20 12.31
C ARG A 200 8.18 4.73 13.69
N GLU A 201 8.47 5.47 14.76
CA GLU A 201 8.07 5.10 16.12
C GLU A 201 6.54 5.12 16.28
N LYS A 202 5.89 6.21 15.86
CA LYS A 202 4.42 6.36 15.92
C LYS A 202 3.69 5.28 15.10
N MET A 203 4.29 4.86 13.98
CA MET A 203 3.80 3.78 13.13
C MET A 203 3.84 2.44 13.87
N LEU A 204 4.98 2.10 14.46
CA LEU A 204 5.16 0.86 15.22
C LEU A 204 4.23 0.80 16.44
N GLU A 205 4.08 1.90 17.18
CA GLU A 205 3.12 1.97 18.30
C GLU A 205 1.69 1.70 17.85
N SER A 206 1.28 2.28 16.71
CA SER A 206 -0.08 2.12 16.20
C SER A 206 -0.32 0.68 15.70
N PHE A 207 0.68 0.06 15.08
CA PHE A 207 0.66 -1.34 14.70
C PHE A 207 0.57 -2.28 15.91
N SER A 208 1.45 -2.09 16.90
CA SER A 208 1.43 -2.89 18.14
C SER A 208 0.12 -2.75 18.89
N ARG A 209 -0.47 -1.55 18.95
CA ARG A 209 -1.79 -1.33 19.54
C ARG A 209 -2.86 -2.14 18.82
N PHE A 210 -2.91 -2.07 17.49
CA PHE A 210 -3.91 -2.80 16.70
C PHE A 210 -3.85 -4.30 16.94
N VAL A 211 -2.64 -4.87 16.93
CA VAL A 211 -2.48 -6.30 17.18
C VAL A 211 -2.91 -6.65 18.60
N ASN A 212 -2.43 -5.92 19.60
CA ASN A 212 -2.76 -6.21 20.99
C ASN A 212 -4.26 -6.05 21.27
N GLU A 213 -4.94 -5.06 20.70
CA GLU A 213 -6.36 -4.84 20.97
C GLU A 213 -7.28 -5.76 20.17
N ARG A 214 -6.92 -6.09 18.93
CA ARG A 214 -7.83 -6.82 18.02
C ARG A 214 -7.53 -8.30 17.90
N LEU A 215 -6.28 -8.72 18.00
CA LEU A 215 -5.94 -10.12 17.87
C LEU A 215 -5.92 -10.81 19.23
N SER A 216 -5.47 -10.15 20.30
CA SER A 216 -5.47 -10.77 21.65
C SER A 216 -6.87 -11.04 22.21
N LEU A 217 -7.90 -10.29 21.78
CA LEU A 217 -9.29 -10.51 22.16
C LEU A 217 -9.96 -11.66 21.39
N SER A 218 -9.32 -12.15 20.32
CA SER A 218 -9.81 -13.25 19.49
C SER A 218 -9.08 -14.57 19.77
N PHE A 219 -8.20 -14.60 20.78
CA PHE A 219 -7.52 -15.80 21.31
C PHE A 219 -8.20 -16.31 22.58
#